data_AF-A0A822FTL1-F1
#
_entry.id   AF-A0A822FTL1-F1
#
_cell.length_a   1.000
_cell.length_b   1.000
_cell.length_c   1.000
_cell.angle_alpha   90.00
_cell.angle_beta   90.00
_cell.angle_gamma   90.00
#
_symmetry.space_group_name_H-M   'P 1'
#
loop_
_entity.id
_entity.type
_entity.pdbx_description
1 polymer ?
#
loop_
_entity_poly.entity_id
_entity_poly.type
_entity_poly.pdbx_seq_one_letter_code
_entity_poly.pdbx_strand_id
1 'polypeptide(L)'
;MRIECKLPNVCVLDIIGEEILRVVGIYAPESKPWTWEDLSPFLSNKCVVFGDFNVDIDQDGKKAEIFLAWADTNFLAPFTPELSTSLRSNKIIDYALAAGLSIDIQNYSVKPHPYTDFLPIE
;
A
#
# COMPACT_ATOMS: atom_id res chain seq x y z
N MET A 1 15.92 9.06 3.49
CA MET A 1 17.05 8.12 3.30
C MET A 1 16.50 6.82 2.73
N ARG A 2 17.11 6.27 1.67
CA ARG A 2 16.68 4.98 1.11
C ARG A 2 17.20 3.83 1.97
N ILE A 3 16.33 2.87 2.25
CA ILE A 3 16.68 1.62 2.92
C ILE A 3 16.92 0.56 1.85
N GLU A 4 17.98 -0.24 2.02
CA GLU A 4 18.23 -1.37 1.13
C GLU A 4 17.09 -2.39 1.26
N CYS A 5 16.40 -2.64 0.15
CA CYS A 5 15.36 -3.65 0.05
C CYS A 5 15.64 -4.50 -1.20
N LYS A 6 15.71 -5.81 -1.03
CA LYS A 6 15.96 -6.77 -2.11
C LYS A 6 14.69 -7.37 -2.69
N LEU A 7 13.53 -7.05 -2.10
CA LEU A 7 12.25 -7.51 -2.62
C LEU A 7 11.93 -6.74 -3.91
N PRO A 8 11.67 -7.44 -5.03
CA PRO A 8 11.28 -6.77 -6.26
C PRO A 8 9.96 -6.01 -6.08
N ASN A 9 9.85 -4.86 -6.75
CA ASN A 9 8.68 -3.98 -6.73
C ASN A 9 8.35 -3.39 -5.36
N VAL A 10 9.34 -3.33 -4.46
CA VAL A 10 9.22 -2.69 -3.14
C VAL A 10 10.29 -1.61 -3.03
N CYS A 11 9.87 -0.43 -2.57
CA CYS A 11 10.78 0.68 -2.26
C CYS A 11 10.56 1.11 -0.82
N VAL A 12 11.64 1.30 -0.07
CA VAL A 12 11.58 1.69 1.35
C VAL A 12 12.42 2.95 1.56
N LEU A 13 11.80 3.95 2.16
CA LEU A 13 12.36 5.28 2.38
C LEU A 13 12.03 5.76 3.79
N ASP A 14 13.01 6.30 4.50
CA ASP A 14 12.77 7.06 5.73
C ASP A 14 12.72 8.56 5.40
N ILE A 15 11.65 9.23 5.79
CA ILE A 15 11.55 10.70 5.81
C ILE A 15 12.01 11.15 7.19
N ILE A 16 13.05 11.97 7.22
CA ILE A 16 13.69 12.42 8.47
C ILE A 16 13.17 13.82 8.79
N GLY A 17 12.36 13.93 9.85
CA GLY A 17 11.92 15.20 10.43
C GLY A 17 12.26 15.25 11.93
N GLU A 18 11.35 15.81 12.74
CA GLU A 18 11.43 15.69 14.22
C GLU A 18 11.37 14.23 14.67
N GLU A 19 10.63 13.42 13.92
CA GLU A 19 10.60 11.96 14.04
C GLU A 19 10.88 11.33 12.67
N ILE A 20 11.20 10.04 12.66
CA ILE A 20 11.38 9.27 11.43
C ILE A 20 10.02 8.69 11.03
N LEU A 21 9.56 9.07 9.84
CA LEU A 21 8.43 8.44 9.17
C LEU A 21 8.96 7.47 8.11
N ARG A 22 8.60 6.19 8.21
CA ARG A 22 8.95 5.22 7.16
C ARG A 22 7.86 5.14 6.10
N VAL A 23 8.27 5.15 4.85
CA VAL A 23 7.40 5.08 3.68
C VAL A 23 7.79 3.87 2.85
N VAL A 24 6.84 2.97 2.61
CA VAL A 24 7.01 1.73 1.85
C VAL A 24 6.09 1.78 0.62
N GLY A 25 6.68 1.92 -0.56
CA GLY A 25 5.95 1.84 -1.83
C GLY A 25 5.96 0.40 -2.35
N ILE A 26 4.78 -0.13 -2.73
CA ILE A 26 4.62 -1.51 -3.19
C ILE A 26 3.89 -1.55 -4.53
N TYR A 27 4.36 -2.40 -5.43
CA TYR A 27 3.55 -2.97 -6.49
C TYR A 27 3.57 -4.50 -6.36
N ALA A 28 2.41 -5.11 -6.10
CA ALA A 28 2.28 -6.52 -5.74
C ALA A 28 1.56 -7.33 -6.84
N PRO A 29 2.17 -7.54 -8.01
CA PRO A 29 1.56 -8.35 -9.06
C PRO A 29 1.31 -9.77 -8.55
N GLU A 30 0.37 -10.48 -9.18
CA GLU A 30 0.05 -11.86 -8.82
C GLU A 30 1.29 -12.79 -8.85
N SER A 31 2.23 -12.52 -9.75
CA SER A 31 3.48 -13.27 -9.93
C SER A 31 4.62 -12.88 -8.99
N LYS A 32 4.37 -12.05 -7.95
CA LYS A 32 5.43 -11.61 -7.04
C LYS A 32 6.11 -12.81 -6.35
N PRO A 33 7.45 -12.80 -6.20
CA PRO A 33 8.20 -13.94 -5.64
C PRO A 33 8.28 -13.93 -4.11
N TRP A 34 7.52 -13.06 -3.44
CA TRP A 34 7.56 -12.84 -2.00
C TRP A 34 6.15 -12.92 -1.38
N THR A 35 6.13 -13.15 -0.08
CA THR A 35 4.94 -13.19 0.78
C THR A 35 4.80 -11.89 1.56
N TRP A 36 3.62 -11.63 2.13
CA TRP A 36 3.41 -10.40 2.90
C TRP A 36 4.34 -10.34 4.12
N GLU A 37 4.59 -11.49 4.73
CA GLU A 37 5.48 -11.65 5.88
C GLU A 37 6.91 -11.17 5.58
N ASP A 38 7.40 -11.33 4.34
CA ASP A 38 8.71 -10.86 3.91
C ASP A 38 8.86 -9.32 3.97
N LEU A 39 7.74 -8.58 3.99
CA LEU A 39 7.74 -7.12 4.13
C LEU A 39 7.93 -6.66 5.58
N SER A 40 7.60 -7.51 6.56
CA SER A 40 7.56 -7.17 7.98
C SER A 40 8.87 -6.56 8.52
N PRO A 41 10.07 -7.04 8.13
CA PRO A 41 11.34 -6.43 8.55
C PRO A 41 11.54 -4.97 8.10
N PHE A 42 10.81 -4.54 7.06
CA PHE A 42 10.89 -3.17 6.56
C PHE A 42 9.91 -2.23 7.26
N LEU A 43 8.96 -2.74 8.04
CA LEU A 43 8.00 -1.90 8.75
C LEU A 43 8.67 -1.19 9.94
N SER A 44 8.03 -0.14 10.43
CA SER A 44 8.43 0.57 11.65
C SER A 44 7.19 0.96 12.45
N ASN A 45 7.39 1.35 13.71
CA ASN A 45 6.28 1.80 14.56
C ASN A 45 5.55 3.03 14.00
N LYS A 46 6.18 3.80 13.11
CA LYS A 46 5.59 4.96 12.41
C LYS A 46 5.84 4.81 10.92
N CYS A 47 4.91 4.17 10.24
CA CYS A 47 5.05 3.92 8.80
C CYS A 47 3.76 4.04 8.01
N VAL A 48 3.95 4.29 6.71
CA VAL A 48 2.93 4.23 5.67
C VAL A 48 3.37 3.23 4.63
N VAL A 49 2.51 2.28 4.31
CA VAL A 49 2.69 1.35 3.18
C VAL A 49 1.66 1.70 2.13
N PHE A 50 2.04 1.93 0.88
CA PHE A 50 1.10 2.37 -0.15
C PHE A 50 1.44 1.80 -1.52
N GLY A 51 0.43 1.69 -2.36
CA GLY A 51 0.57 1.33 -3.77
C GLY A 51 -0.48 0.31 -4.21
N ASP A 52 -0.19 -0.35 -5.32
CA ASP A 52 -1.06 -1.38 -5.91
C ASP A 52 -0.77 -2.72 -5.23
N PHE A 53 -1.66 -3.12 -4.34
CA PHE A 53 -1.58 -4.41 -3.64
C PHE A 53 -2.13 -5.55 -4.48
N ASN A 54 -2.83 -5.24 -5.58
CA ASN A 54 -3.60 -6.19 -6.38
C ASN A 54 -4.49 -7.06 -5.48
N VAL A 55 -5.04 -6.53 -4.39
CA VAL A 55 -5.93 -7.20 -3.44
C VAL A 55 -7.12 -6.28 -3.23
N ASP A 56 -8.33 -6.76 -3.51
CA ASP A 56 -9.55 -6.04 -3.11
C ASP A 56 -10.04 -6.59 -1.77
N ILE A 57 -10.05 -5.74 -0.73
CA ILE A 57 -10.31 -6.18 0.64
C ILE A 57 -11.74 -6.74 0.83
N ASP A 58 -12.69 -6.32 0.01
CA ASP A 58 -14.09 -6.73 0.10
C ASP A 58 -14.42 -7.87 -0.87
N GLN A 59 -13.73 -7.93 -2.02
CA GLN A 59 -14.09 -8.83 -3.12
C GLN A 59 -13.18 -10.07 -3.27
N ASP A 60 -11.94 -10.05 -2.77
CA ASP A 60 -10.96 -11.13 -3.02
C ASP A 60 -10.97 -12.26 -1.96
N GLY A 61 -11.94 -12.26 -1.04
CA GLY A 61 -12.18 -13.35 -0.07
C GLY A 61 -10.92 -13.79 0.66
N LYS A 62 -10.51 -15.06 0.51
CA LYS A 62 -9.31 -15.62 1.18
C LYS A 62 -8.03 -14.83 0.94
N LYS A 63 -7.87 -14.23 -0.25
CA LYS A 63 -6.68 -13.44 -0.58
C LYS A 63 -6.67 -12.13 0.22
N ALA A 64 -7.83 -11.52 0.41
CA ALA A 64 -8.02 -10.38 1.32
C ALA A 64 -7.80 -10.78 2.78
N GLU A 65 -8.34 -11.92 3.23
CA GLU A 65 -8.15 -12.43 4.60
C GLU A 65 -6.67 -12.59 4.96
N ILE A 66 -5.86 -13.18 4.05
CA ILE A 66 -4.42 -13.36 4.26
C ILE A 66 -3.70 -12.01 4.34
N PHE A 67 -4.04 -11.09 3.45
CA PHE A 67 -3.45 -9.74 3.44
C PHE A 67 -3.80 -8.96 4.72
N LEU A 68 -5.07 -8.98 5.14
CA LEU A 68 -5.54 -8.29 6.33
C LEU A 68 -4.96 -8.92 7.60
N ALA A 69 -4.83 -10.25 7.68
CA ALA A 69 -4.18 -10.90 8.81
C ALA A 69 -2.71 -10.47 8.98
N TRP A 70 -1.98 -10.30 7.88
CA TRP A 70 -0.63 -9.75 7.92
C TRP A 70 -0.64 -8.27 8.36
N ALA A 71 -1.55 -7.46 7.83
CA ALA A 71 -1.68 -6.06 8.20
C ALA A 71 -1.98 -5.90 9.70
N ASP A 72 -2.95 -6.66 10.22
CA ASP A 72 -3.36 -6.67 11.62
C ASP A 72 -2.22 -7.09 12.55
N THR A 73 -1.46 -8.11 12.17
CA THR A 73 -0.26 -8.57 12.93
C THR A 73 0.78 -7.46 13.07
N ASN A 74 0.82 -6.53 12.13
CA ASN A 74 1.75 -5.41 12.10
C ASN A 74 1.11 -4.07 12.48
N PHE A 75 -0.13 -4.09 13.01
CA PHE A 75 -0.89 -2.89 13.40
C PHE A 75 -1.04 -1.86 12.26
N LEU A 76 -1.17 -2.36 11.04
CA LEU A 76 -1.35 -1.58 9.83
C LEU A 76 -2.85 -1.42 9.54
N ALA A 77 -3.40 -0.23 9.77
CA ALA A 77 -4.78 0.08 9.44
C ALA A 77 -4.92 0.48 7.97
N PRO A 78 -5.84 -0.12 7.19
CA PRO A 78 -6.06 0.27 5.81
C PRO A 78 -6.80 1.61 5.70
N PHE A 79 -6.38 2.40 4.71
CA PHE A 79 -7.09 3.56 4.20
C PHE A 79 -7.41 3.30 2.73
N THR A 80 -8.62 2.83 2.47
CA THR A 80 -9.11 2.54 1.11
C THR A 80 -9.89 3.72 0.54
N PRO A 81 -9.73 4.00 -0.75
CA PRO A 81 -10.60 4.96 -1.44
C PRO A 81 -12.04 4.46 -1.50
N GLU A 82 -12.98 5.38 -1.76
CA GLU A 82 -14.40 5.04 -1.94
C GLU A 82 -14.69 4.47 -3.34
N LEU A 83 -13.83 4.77 -4.31
CA LEU A 83 -14.00 4.39 -5.71
C LEU A 83 -12.94 3.38 -6.16
N SER A 84 -13.31 2.60 -7.18
CA SER A 84 -12.39 1.63 -7.78
C SER A 84 -11.14 2.32 -8.33
N THR A 85 -9.98 1.73 -8.06
CA THR A 85 -8.70 2.26 -8.53
C THR A 85 -8.20 1.55 -9.78
N SER A 86 -8.80 0.39 -10.12
CA SER A 86 -8.52 -0.35 -11.35
C SER A 86 -9.64 -0.20 -12.38
N LEU A 87 -9.33 0.44 -13.52
CA LEU A 87 -10.26 0.58 -14.65
C LEU A 87 -10.59 -0.76 -15.33
N ARG A 88 -9.77 -1.79 -15.14
CA ARG A 88 -9.90 -3.09 -15.81
C ARG A 88 -10.82 -4.06 -15.07
N SER A 89 -10.84 -4.00 -13.73
CA SER A 89 -11.52 -4.96 -12.87
C SER A 89 -12.61 -4.35 -12.00
N ASN A 90 -12.73 -3.01 -11.97
CA ASN A 90 -13.61 -2.28 -11.06
C ASN A 90 -13.39 -2.67 -9.58
N LYS A 91 -12.11 -2.84 -9.21
CA LYS A 91 -11.66 -3.19 -7.86
C LYS A 91 -10.92 -2.03 -7.21
N ILE A 92 -10.92 -2.03 -5.89
CA ILE A 92 -10.11 -1.14 -5.05
C ILE A 92 -8.84 -1.90 -4.68
N ILE A 93 -7.75 -1.65 -5.39
CA ILE A 93 -6.48 -2.37 -5.20
C ILE A 93 -5.30 -1.45 -4.90
N ASP A 94 -5.48 -0.16 -5.14
CA ASP A 94 -4.53 0.90 -4.82
C ASP A 94 -5.02 1.61 -3.57
N TYR A 95 -4.26 1.51 -2.50
CA TYR A 95 -4.60 2.16 -1.24
C TYR A 95 -3.35 2.33 -0.37
N ALA A 96 -3.54 2.79 0.87
CA ALA A 96 -2.47 2.87 1.85
C ALA A 96 -2.83 2.08 3.12
N LEU A 97 -1.80 1.73 3.88
CA LEU A 97 -1.87 1.20 5.23
C LEU A 97 -1.01 2.06 6.15
N ALA A 98 -1.43 2.26 7.39
CA ALA A 98 -0.76 3.13 8.35
C ALA A 98 -0.52 2.44 9.71
N ALA A 99 0.65 2.65 10.31
CA ALA A 99 0.92 2.27 11.70
C ALA A 99 1.49 3.45 12.50
N GLY A 100 0.98 3.66 13.71
CA GLY A 100 1.48 4.63 14.69
C GLY A 100 1.39 6.11 14.31
N LEU A 101 0.60 6.43 13.28
CA LEU A 101 0.20 7.78 12.92
C LEU A 101 -1.22 7.79 12.34
N SER A 102 -1.91 8.92 12.50
CA SER A 102 -3.12 9.21 11.74
C SER A 102 -2.68 9.80 10.41
N ILE A 103 -3.07 9.15 9.31
CA ILE A 103 -2.87 9.69 7.97
C ILE A 103 -4.16 10.39 7.56
N ASP A 104 -4.01 11.62 7.08
CA ASP A 104 -5.02 12.27 6.25
C ASP A 104 -4.51 12.21 4.81
N ILE A 105 -5.11 11.36 3.98
CA ILE A 105 -4.75 11.28 2.56
C ILE A 105 -5.52 12.38 1.84
N GLN A 106 -4.80 13.41 1.44
CA GLN A 106 -5.37 14.48 0.62
C GLN A 106 -5.33 14.08 -0.85
N ASN A 107 -6.50 13.89 -1.42
CA ASN A 107 -6.64 13.59 -2.83
C ASN A 107 -6.32 14.83 -3.66
N TYR A 108 -5.29 14.73 -4.48
CA TYR A 108 -5.00 15.76 -5.47
C TYR A 108 -5.70 15.38 -6.78
N SER A 109 -6.84 16.00 -7.05
CA SER A 109 -7.65 15.75 -8.25
C SER A 109 -6.98 16.33 -9.50
N VAL A 110 -5.99 15.60 -10.02
CA VAL A 110 -5.51 15.80 -11.38
C VAL A 110 -6.40 14.97 -12.30
N LYS A 111 -6.89 15.56 -13.39
CA LYS A 111 -7.57 14.80 -14.45
C LYS A 111 -6.73 13.56 -14.78
N PRO A 112 -7.33 12.36 -14.86
CA PRO A 112 -6.59 11.13 -15.14
C PRO A 112 -5.74 11.33 -16.40
N HIS A 113 -4.44 11.07 -16.28
CA HIS A 113 -3.53 11.19 -17.41
C HIS A 113 -3.95 10.17 -18.48
N PRO A 114 -4.02 10.51 -19.77
CA PRO A 114 -4.57 9.64 -20.82
C PRO A 114 -3.79 8.33 -21.08
N TYR A 115 -2.78 8.01 -20.26
CA TYR A 115 -1.92 6.82 -20.40
C TYR A 115 -1.87 5.96 -19.13
N THR A 116 -2.67 6.26 -18.09
CA THR A 116 -2.77 5.40 -16.90
C THR A 116 -4.09 4.65 -16.91
N ASP A 117 -4.03 3.35 -16.58
CA ASP A 117 -5.21 2.50 -16.36
C ASP A 117 -5.69 2.53 -14.89
N PHE A 118 -5.05 3.36 -14.06
CA PHE A 118 -5.35 3.54 -12.64
C PHE A 118 -6.01 4.88 -12.39
N LEU A 119 -7.02 4.88 -11.51
CA LEU A 119 -7.60 6.10 -10.96
C LEU A 119 -6.80 6.54 -9.72
N PRO A 120 -6.73 7.85 -9.44
CA PRO A 120 -6.17 8.31 -8.17
C PRO A 120 -6.94 7.70 -7.00
N ILE A 121 -6.25 7.50 -5.88
CA ILE A 121 -6.89 7.20 -4.60
C ILE A 121 -7.77 8.42 -4.27
N GLU A 122 -9.10 8.22 -4.23
CA GLU A 122 -10.15 9.20 -3.91
C GLU A 122 -10.92 8.82 -2.64
#